data_AF-U6R7X3-F1
#
_entry.id   AF-U6R7X3-F1
#
_cell.length_a   1.000
_cell.length_b   1.000
_cell.length_c   1.000
_cell.angle_alpha   90.00
_cell.angle_beta   90.00
_cell.angle_gamma   90.00
#
_symmetry.space_group_name_H-M   'P 1'
#
loop_
_entity.id
_entity.type
_entity.pdbx_description
1 polymer ?
#
loop_
_entity_poly.entity_id
_entity_poly.type
_entity_poly.pdbx_seq_one_letter_code
_entity_poly.pdbx_strand_id
1 'polypeptide(L)'
;MVYIESAEAKKELGRIDDILNEKHLLIGGLAVKYFYPARESKDIDLVCSDAVRNTIIRELYPTNEWDIFDENMDEYRPDYHIKNKKNGLIISFGPKIKEREPYADIDWDLLVKEYSIAFENKRVKYKKIYIPSAGALAFTKLISFVNRETHKDIQDLQDFVDLTNHKSCALDDLFNLIDRVADKSKLRENFWKKIASKKECASIIAKGNIFKLADFFTESKPSPQSNGFADATNKVNILEDNPIIFFSQKKRPLEADISDNLKNAEEFFFMARTGVNFLGSHKSAVCHAIDNGCVCKFLIVNQHSPAIDYGQLRPIVDRKNVPVSYQWLQEIKEYDKGRNRVEIRVLNNFPPFGIEYFKKKDGKKIINVRPYFLTNYEPEKRPLLMVKEHSEWQNIFYSEFEQLWEKAQIWGNTRGWGKPKRIVLDGSPGGGKTTLLSGTSQRDIYNREFKGINKSGYTVFGNLINASIEDMRRKSANKSIQPPDDWKLFFECATDRAIKYYEAAKPDLITFYDRGIFYLEIMAERNNCKEMLPEKYFSFINENRYDDPIFIVHPILGIEIKPLEGDSKTRVFTDDERIEQDKKIVALYKRHRYRVIEIPSPDSPDLIRNFEVVNNSVNDRLSIIKKELGL
;
A
#
# COMPACT_ATOMS: atom_id res chain seq x y z
N MET A 1 28.62 -0.13 -35.68
CA MET A 1 27.87 1.01 -35.09
C MET A 1 28.53 1.34 -33.76
N VAL A 2 28.90 2.60 -33.52
CA VAL A 2 29.52 3.03 -32.26
C VAL A 2 28.39 3.35 -31.28
N TYR A 3 28.10 2.40 -30.39
CA TYR A 3 27.04 2.54 -29.39
C TYR A 3 27.53 3.35 -28.19
N ILE A 4 26.61 4.12 -27.59
CA ILE A 4 26.82 4.94 -26.40
C ILE A 4 27.47 4.18 -25.22
N GLU A 5 28.46 4.79 -24.56
CA GLU A 5 28.93 4.39 -23.22
C GLU A 5 27.90 4.74 -22.13
N SER A 6 27.88 4.04 -21.00
CA SER A 6 26.99 4.34 -19.86
C SER A 6 27.01 5.82 -19.43
N ALA A 7 28.07 6.57 -19.74
CA ALA A 7 28.17 8.01 -19.53
C ALA A 7 27.18 8.83 -20.38
N GLU A 8 26.92 8.49 -21.64
CA GLU A 8 26.03 9.28 -22.52
C GLU A 8 24.55 9.00 -22.22
N ALA A 9 24.19 7.74 -21.91
CA ALA A 9 22.83 7.42 -21.44
C ALA A 9 22.47 8.24 -20.18
N LYS A 10 23.45 8.48 -19.31
CA LYS A 10 23.27 9.29 -18.10
C LYS A 10 23.19 10.80 -18.39
N LYS A 11 23.87 11.31 -19.42
CA LYS A 11 23.67 12.69 -19.91
C LYS A 11 22.26 12.85 -20.47
N GLU A 12 21.78 11.86 -21.21
CA GLU A 12 20.45 11.90 -21.79
C GLU A 12 19.35 11.85 -20.72
N LEU A 13 19.53 11.04 -19.67
CA LEU A 13 18.67 11.12 -18.49
C LEU A 13 18.61 12.54 -17.90
N GLY A 14 19.67 13.34 -18.02
CA GLY A 14 19.68 14.72 -17.51
C GLY A 14 18.77 15.62 -18.33
N ARG A 15 18.86 15.51 -19.66
CA ARG A 15 17.98 16.24 -20.60
C ARG A 15 16.52 15.84 -20.42
N ILE A 16 16.26 14.55 -20.20
CA ILE A 16 14.93 14.05 -19.86
C ILE A 16 14.45 14.65 -18.53
N ASP A 17 15.25 14.61 -17.46
CA ASP A 17 14.88 15.18 -16.16
C ASP A 17 14.55 16.68 -16.22
N ASP A 18 15.20 17.43 -17.09
CA ASP A 18 14.96 18.87 -17.24
C ASP A 18 13.56 19.19 -17.76
N ILE A 19 13.02 18.38 -18.69
CA ILE A 19 11.72 18.60 -19.32
C ILE A 19 10.55 17.91 -18.58
N LEU A 20 10.84 17.03 -17.63
CA LEU A 20 9.82 16.35 -16.84
C LEU A 20 9.21 17.29 -15.79
N ASN A 21 7.88 17.24 -15.66
CA ASN A 21 7.10 18.04 -14.70
C ASN A 21 6.72 17.28 -13.42
N GLU A 22 6.80 15.96 -13.44
CA GLU A 22 6.44 15.08 -12.31
C GLU A 22 7.45 13.94 -12.16
N LYS A 23 7.28 13.09 -11.14
CA LYS A 23 8.20 11.98 -10.87
C LYS A 23 7.95 10.81 -11.82
N HIS A 24 9.03 10.24 -12.36
CA HIS A 24 9.01 9.07 -13.24
C HIS A 24 10.01 8.00 -12.76
N LEU A 25 9.70 6.73 -13.06
CA LEU A 25 10.58 5.61 -12.73
C LEU A 25 11.44 5.22 -13.92
N LEU A 26 12.75 5.27 -13.72
CA LEU A 26 13.72 4.53 -14.51
C LEU A 26 13.75 3.08 -14.02
N ILE A 27 13.49 2.14 -14.93
CA ILE A 27 13.50 0.70 -14.67
C ILE A 27 14.50 -0.01 -15.59
N GLY A 28 14.35 -1.33 -15.75
CA GLY A 28 15.12 -2.07 -16.74
C GLY A 28 16.59 -2.25 -16.37
N GLY A 29 17.42 -2.53 -17.37
CA GLY A 29 18.83 -2.86 -17.14
C GLY A 29 19.65 -1.69 -16.59
N LEU A 30 19.32 -0.46 -16.95
CA LEU A 30 20.01 0.73 -16.47
C LEU A 30 19.73 0.99 -14.98
N ALA A 31 18.50 0.72 -14.52
CA ALA A 31 18.17 0.72 -13.09
C ALA A 31 18.89 -0.41 -12.34
N VAL A 32 19.02 -1.60 -12.91
CA VAL A 32 19.78 -2.71 -12.29
C VAL A 32 21.25 -2.31 -12.15
N LYS A 33 21.84 -1.66 -13.16
CA LYS A 33 23.24 -1.19 -13.13
C LYS A 33 23.54 -0.22 -11.97
N TYR A 34 22.53 0.50 -11.49
CA TYR A 34 22.67 1.37 -10.32
C TYR A 34 23.07 0.57 -9.06
N PHE A 35 22.48 -0.60 -8.86
CA PHE A 35 22.78 -1.48 -7.72
C PHE A 35 23.90 -2.49 -8.03
N TYR A 36 24.02 -2.90 -9.29
CA TYR A 36 25.00 -3.89 -9.73
C TYR A 36 25.84 -3.36 -10.91
N PRO A 37 26.97 -2.69 -10.65
CA PRO A 37 27.74 -1.98 -11.69
C PRO A 37 28.21 -2.83 -12.87
N ALA A 38 28.38 -4.14 -12.67
CA ALA A 38 28.79 -5.08 -13.71
C ALA A 38 27.67 -5.39 -14.73
N ARG A 39 26.41 -5.00 -14.47
CA ARG A 39 25.32 -5.11 -15.43
C ARG A 39 25.55 -4.14 -16.60
N GLU A 40 25.66 -4.66 -17.81
CA GLU A 40 25.78 -3.83 -19.02
C GLU A 40 24.41 -3.52 -19.61
N SER A 41 23.99 -2.26 -19.58
CA SER A 41 22.74 -1.83 -20.21
C SER A 41 22.88 -0.41 -20.73
N LYS A 42 22.26 -0.18 -21.90
CA LYS A 42 22.31 1.09 -22.64
C LYS A 42 20.92 1.67 -22.88
N ASP A 43 19.88 0.88 -22.59
CA ASP A 43 18.50 1.22 -22.85
C ASP A 43 17.94 2.07 -21.71
N ILE A 44 17.32 3.18 -22.07
CA ILE A 44 16.59 4.02 -21.12
C ILE A 44 15.15 3.51 -21.09
N ASP A 45 14.84 2.71 -20.07
CA ASP A 45 13.49 2.23 -19.81
C ASP A 45 12.79 3.15 -18.79
N LEU A 46 11.96 4.09 -19.26
CA LEU A 46 11.24 5.03 -18.39
C LEU A 46 9.74 4.69 -18.34
N VAL A 47 9.18 4.59 -17.14
CA VAL A 47 7.72 4.44 -16.94
C VAL A 47 7.07 5.82 -17.03
N CYS A 48 6.25 6.05 -18.06
CA CYS A 48 5.64 7.33 -18.33
C CYS A 48 4.29 7.20 -19.05
N SER A 49 3.54 8.30 -19.12
CA SER A 49 2.36 8.38 -19.97
C SER A 49 2.73 8.51 -21.44
N ASP A 50 1.77 8.20 -22.31
CA ASP A 50 1.83 8.48 -23.75
C ASP A 50 2.16 9.97 -24.03
N ALA A 51 1.49 10.87 -23.31
CA ALA A 51 1.70 12.31 -23.42
C ALA A 51 3.14 12.72 -23.05
N VAL A 52 3.70 12.13 -21.97
CA VAL A 52 5.08 12.40 -21.55
C VAL A 52 6.08 11.84 -22.56
N ARG A 53 5.87 10.63 -23.06
CA ARG A 53 6.69 10.06 -24.16
C ARG A 53 6.71 11.02 -25.35
N ASN A 54 5.56 11.47 -25.83
CA ASN A 54 5.48 12.37 -26.98
C ASN A 54 6.20 13.69 -26.74
N THR A 55 6.10 14.21 -25.51
CA THR A 55 6.83 15.42 -25.09
C THR A 55 8.34 15.20 -25.15
N ILE A 56 8.85 14.09 -24.61
CA ILE A 56 10.27 13.72 -24.66
C ILE A 56 10.75 13.62 -26.11
N ILE A 57 10.03 12.89 -26.96
CA ILE A 57 10.41 12.68 -28.36
C ILE A 57 10.45 14.02 -29.11
N ARG A 58 9.39 14.82 -29.00
CA ARG A 58 9.25 16.08 -29.71
C ARG A 58 10.27 17.13 -29.29
N GLU A 59 10.55 17.25 -27.99
CA GLU A 59 11.36 18.35 -27.45
C GLU A 59 12.86 18.04 -27.46
N LEU A 60 13.24 16.78 -27.23
CA LEU A 60 14.66 16.42 -27.18
C LEU A 60 15.23 15.93 -28.52
N TYR A 61 14.38 15.44 -29.41
CA TYR A 61 14.79 14.78 -30.65
C TYR A 61 14.03 15.30 -31.88
N PRO A 62 14.18 16.59 -32.24
CA PRO A 62 13.50 17.14 -33.40
C PRO A 62 13.99 16.48 -34.70
N THR A 63 13.06 16.19 -35.61
CA THR A 63 13.30 15.34 -36.80
C THR A 63 14.23 15.97 -37.85
N ASN A 64 14.49 17.27 -37.77
CA ASN A 64 15.50 17.94 -38.58
C ASN A 64 16.93 17.52 -38.19
N GLU A 65 17.16 17.11 -36.93
CA GLU A 65 18.47 16.74 -36.38
C GLU A 65 18.60 15.24 -36.09
N TRP A 66 17.47 14.56 -35.89
CA TRP A 66 17.42 13.15 -35.47
C TRP A 66 16.58 12.30 -36.41
N ASP A 67 17.05 11.08 -36.65
CA ASP A 67 16.26 9.99 -37.23
C ASP A 67 15.67 9.17 -36.08
N ILE A 68 14.35 9.01 -36.04
CA ILE A 68 13.65 8.24 -35.01
C ILE A 68 13.04 7.02 -35.67
N PHE A 69 13.39 5.84 -35.17
CA PHE A 69 12.85 4.57 -35.63
C PHE A 69 12.24 3.83 -34.44
N ASP A 70 11.01 3.33 -34.57
CA ASP A 70 10.40 2.43 -33.58
C ASP A 70 10.55 0.99 -34.07
N GLU A 71 11.37 0.19 -33.39
CA GLU A 71 11.62 -1.20 -33.75
C GLU A 71 10.40 -2.10 -33.62
N ASN A 72 9.51 -1.81 -32.66
CA ASN A 72 8.34 -2.65 -32.42
C ASN A 72 7.15 -2.24 -33.30
N MET A 73 7.17 -1.02 -33.85
CA MET A 73 6.03 -0.42 -34.57
C MET A 73 4.73 -0.55 -33.77
N ASP A 74 4.82 -0.34 -32.45
CA ASP A 74 3.77 -0.61 -31.47
C ASP A 74 3.56 0.64 -30.62
N GLU A 75 2.39 1.26 -30.78
CA GLU A 75 2.00 2.48 -30.08
C GLU A 75 2.11 2.35 -28.54
N TYR A 76 1.85 1.16 -28.00
CA TYR A 76 1.83 0.88 -26.56
C TYR A 76 3.10 0.19 -26.05
N ARG A 77 3.96 -0.28 -26.96
CA ARG A 77 5.26 -0.88 -26.63
C ARG A 77 6.36 -0.42 -27.60
N PRO A 78 6.57 0.88 -27.80
CA PRO A 78 7.58 1.33 -28.74
C PRO A 78 8.98 1.03 -28.18
N ASP A 79 9.92 0.79 -29.08
CA ASP A 79 11.35 0.68 -28.77
C ASP A 79 12.10 1.59 -29.72
N TYR A 80 12.36 2.83 -29.26
CA TYR A 80 12.90 3.86 -30.12
C TYR A 80 14.42 3.77 -30.23
N HIS A 81 14.89 3.72 -31.47
CA HIS A 81 16.28 3.96 -31.84
C HIS A 81 16.39 5.34 -32.46
N ILE A 82 16.97 6.27 -31.70
CA ILE A 82 17.02 7.68 -32.02
C ILE A 82 18.45 8.03 -32.40
N LYS A 83 18.69 8.27 -33.69
CA LYS A 83 20.02 8.47 -34.26
C LYS A 83 20.25 9.94 -34.63
N ASN A 84 21.33 10.54 -34.14
CA ASN A 84 21.72 11.89 -34.52
C ASN A 84 22.30 11.92 -35.94
N LYS A 85 21.80 12.81 -36.80
CA LYS A 85 22.23 12.92 -38.19
C LYS A 85 23.66 13.43 -38.36
N LYS A 86 24.16 14.23 -37.42
CA LYS A 86 25.46 14.91 -37.51
C LYS A 86 26.62 14.05 -37.01
N ASN A 87 26.47 13.45 -35.83
CA ASN A 87 27.55 12.68 -35.18
C ASN A 87 27.29 11.17 -35.13
N GLY A 88 26.12 10.70 -35.60
CA GLY A 88 25.78 9.28 -35.64
C GLY A 88 25.47 8.65 -34.29
N LEU A 89 25.34 9.43 -33.22
CA LEU A 89 24.99 8.98 -31.87
C LEU A 89 23.63 8.26 -31.88
N ILE A 90 23.54 7.08 -31.26
CA ILE A 90 22.28 6.30 -31.18
C ILE A 90 21.84 6.20 -29.72
N ILE A 91 20.62 6.63 -29.44
CA ILE A 91 19.95 6.53 -28.14
C ILE A 91 18.85 5.47 -28.25
N SER A 92 18.86 4.50 -27.33
CA SER A 92 17.83 3.49 -27.19
C SER A 92 16.88 3.89 -26.07
N PHE A 93 15.65 4.25 -26.42
CA PHE A 93 14.61 4.69 -25.48
C PHE A 93 13.38 3.79 -25.57
N GLY A 94 13.18 2.98 -24.53
CA GLY A 94 12.11 2.00 -24.43
C GLY A 94 11.08 2.41 -23.38
N PRO A 95 10.19 3.39 -23.64
CA PRO A 95 9.22 3.84 -22.65
C PRO A 95 8.26 2.72 -22.28
N LYS A 96 7.84 2.69 -21.02
CA LYS A 96 6.82 1.78 -20.50
C LYS A 96 5.56 2.60 -20.26
N ILE A 97 4.64 2.53 -21.23
CA ILE A 97 3.43 3.34 -21.30
C ILE A 97 2.44 2.89 -20.22
N LYS A 98 2.04 3.83 -19.35
CA LYS A 98 1.11 3.57 -18.23
C LYS A 98 -0.31 3.27 -18.70
N GLU A 99 -0.72 3.85 -19.83
CA GLU A 99 -2.07 3.72 -20.41
C GLU A 99 -2.32 2.34 -21.03
N ARG A 100 -1.29 1.53 -21.19
CA ARG A 100 -1.42 0.11 -21.54
C ARG A 100 -2.15 -0.63 -20.42
N GLU A 101 -2.88 -1.70 -20.75
CA GLU A 101 -3.28 -2.68 -19.74
C GLU A 101 -2.05 -3.03 -18.88
N PRO A 102 -2.13 -2.86 -17.55
CA PRO A 102 -0.96 -2.95 -16.71
C PRO A 102 -0.31 -4.33 -16.86
N TYR A 103 0.98 -4.43 -16.57
CA TYR A 103 1.46 -5.73 -16.07
C TYR A 103 0.55 -6.04 -14.89
N ALA A 104 -0.32 -7.05 -15.01
CA ALA A 104 -1.47 -7.24 -14.12
C ALA A 104 -1.10 -7.23 -12.62
N ASP A 105 0.17 -7.46 -12.33
CA ASP A 105 0.75 -7.60 -11.00
C ASP A 105 1.66 -6.43 -10.57
N ILE A 106 1.91 -5.40 -11.41
CA ILE A 106 2.78 -4.26 -11.07
C ILE A 106 1.99 -2.95 -11.01
N ASP A 107 1.92 -2.36 -9.82
CA ASP A 107 1.40 -1.02 -9.60
C ASP A 107 2.53 0.02 -9.68
N TRP A 108 2.66 0.66 -10.84
CA TRP A 108 3.71 1.65 -11.08
C TRP A 108 3.58 2.90 -10.20
N ASP A 109 2.37 3.32 -9.87
CA ASP A 109 2.14 4.53 -9.07
C ASP A 109 2.52 4.28 -7.60
N LEU A 110 2.19 3.09 -7.08
CA LEU A 110 2.67 2.63 -5.78
C LEU A 110 4.20 2.58 -5.73
N LEU A 111 4.84 2.02 -6.76
CA LEU A 111 6.30 1.95 -6.83
C LEU A 111 6.94 3.34 -6.81
N VAL A 112 6.42 4.31 -7.58
CA VAL A 112 6.91 5.71 -7.56
C VAL A 112 6.75 6.30 -6.16
N LYS A 113 5.58 6.10 -5.54
CA LYS A 113 5.20 6.78 -4.30
C LYS A 113 5.89 6.22 -3.06
N GLU A 114 6.01 4.91 -2.95
CA GLU A 114 6.39 4.22 -1.71
C GLU A 114 7.69 3.43 -1.80
N TYR A 115 8.07 2.97 -2.99
CA TYR A 115 9.19 2.04 -3.17
C TYR A 115 10.25 2.57 -4.14
N SER A 116 10.48 3.88 -4.16
CA SER A 116 11.48 4.50 -5.04
C SER A 116 12.46 5.40 -4.29
N ILE A 117 13.65 5.54 -4.86
CA ILE A 117 14.69 6.46 -4.41
C ILE A 117 15.07 7.40 -5.56
N ALA A 118 15.48 8.61 -5.24
CA ALA A 118 15.96 9.55 -6.24
C ALA A 118 17.17 8.97 -6.96
N PHE A 119 17.20 9.08 -8.29
CA PHE A 119 18.35 8.63 -9.05
C PHE A 119 19.52 9.59 -8.83
N GLU A 120 20.70 9.05 -8.52
CA GLU A 120 21.92 9.84 -8.31
C GLU A 120 23.08 9.28 -9.13
N ASN A 121 23.84 10.15 -9.80
CA ASN A 121 25.02 9.73 -10.55
C ASN A 121 26.19 10.70 -10.35
N LYS A 122 27.33 10.19 -9.85
CA LYS A 122 28.54 10.99 -9.59
C LYS A 122 28.23 12.30 -8.83
N ARG A 123 27.33 12.25 -7.84
CA ARG A 123 26.84 13.37 -7.01
C ARG A 123 25.85 14.34 -7.68
N VAL A 124 25.44 14.08 -8.93
CA VAL A 124 24.30 14.77 -9.55
C VAL A 124 23.02 14.08 -9.11
N LYS A 125 22.14 14.83 -8.42
CA LYS A 125 20.81 14.36 -8.05
C LYS A 125 19.80 14.80 -9.09
N TYR A 126 19.10 13.84 -9.67
CA TYR A 126 18.01 14.09 -10.61
C TYR A 126 16.76 14.44 -9.82
N LYS A 127 15.98 15.41 -10.29
CA LYS A 127 14.86 15.97 -9.51
C LYS A 127 13.57 15.15 -9.69
N LYS A 128 13.40 14.54 -10.86
CA LYS A 128 12.17 13.88 -11.31
C LYS A 128 12.38 12.45 -11.74
N ILE A 129 13.62 12.02 -11.98
CA ILE A 129 13.94 10.62 -12.25
C ILE A 129 14.24 9.88 -10.95
N TYR A 130 13.43 8.85 -10.71
CA TYR A 130 13.53 7.94 -9.59
C TYR A 130 13.82 6.53 -10.09
N ILE A 131 14.38 5.69 -9.24
CA ILE A 131 14.51 4.25 -9.49
C ILE A 131 13.79 3.49 -8.38
N PRO A 132 13.19 2.32 -8.65
CA PRO A 132 12.68 1.49 -7.58
C PRO A 132 13.81 1.11 -6.60
N SER A 133 13.46 0.90 -5.33
CA SER A 133 14.37 0.30 -4.36
C SER A 133 14.86 -1.06 -4.88
N ALA A 134 15.99 -1.57 -4.39
CA ALA A 134 16.52 -2.85 -4.88
C ALA A 134 15.50 -3.99 -4.76
N GLY A 135 14.73 -4.05 -3.66
CA GLY A 135 13.67 -5.03 -3.46
C GLY A 135 12.48 -4.85 -4.42
N ALA A 136 12.04 -3.62 -4.66
CA ALA A 136 10.98 -3.34 -5.61
C ALA A 136 11.40 -3.56 -7.07
N LEU A 137 12.65 -3.22 -7.41
CA LEU A 137 13.20 -3.53 -8.73
C LEU A 137 13.30 -5.04 -8.91
N ALA A 138 13.72 -5.79 -7.88
CA ALA A 138 13.73 -7.25 -7.90
C ALA A 138 12.32 -7.80 -8.17
N PHE A 139 11.29 -7.25 -7.52
CA PHE A 139 9.90 -7.62 -7.80
C PHE A 139 9.54 -7.46 -9.28
N THR A 140 9.88 -6.33 -9.92
CA THR A 140 9.61 -6.16 -11.37
C THR A 140 10.33 -7.19 -12.25
N LYS A 141 11.53 -7.63 -11.82
CA LYS A 141 12.33 -8.66 -12.49
C LYS A 141 11.76 -10.06 -12.29
N LEU A 142 11.22 -10.35 -11.11
CA LEU A 142 10.46 -11.58 -10.85
C LEU A 142 9.24 -11.68 -11.77
N ILE A 143 8.41 -10.63 -11.84
CA ILE A 143 7.23 -10.62 -12.73
C ILE A 143 7.65 -10.75 -14.20
N SER A 144 8.70 -10.05 -14.62
CA SER A 144 9.24 -10.16 -15.99
C SER A 144 9.75 -11.57 -16.30
N PHE A 145 10.48 -12.19 -15.38
CA PHE A 145 10.96 -13.56 -15.51
C PHE A 145 9.78 -14.52 -15.64
N VAL A 146 8.76 -14.42 -14.79
CA VAL A 146 7.63 -15.36 -14.83
C VAL A 146 6.81 -15.25 -16.12
N ASN A 147 6.61 -14.04 -16.63
CA ASN A 147 5.68 -13.79 -17.74
C ASN A 147 6.32 -13.79 -19.15
N ARG A 148 7.65 -13.75 -19.28
CA ARG A 148 8.31 -13.77 -20.60
C ARG A 148 8.52 -15.21 -21.08
N GLU A 149 8.61 -15.44 -22.39
CA GLU A 149 9.00 -16.75 -22.98
C GLU A 149 10.26 -16.64 -23.86
N THR A 150 10.95 -15.50 -23.81
CA THR A 150 12.12 -15.19 -24.65
C THR A 150 13.43 -15.40 -23.90
N HIS A 151 14.57 -15.43 -24.59
CA HIS A 151 15.92 -15.52 -23.99
C HIS A 151 16.24 -14.40 -22.97
N LYS A 152 15.49 -13.28 -22.97
CA LYS A 152 15.63 -12.20 -21.98
C LYS A 152 15.21 -12.64 -20.57
N ASP A 153 14.46 -13.74 -20.45
CA ASP A 153 14.01 -14.22 -19.14
C ASP A 153 15.15 -14.69 -18.22
N ILE A 154 16.18 -15.36 -18.75
CA ILE A 154 17.36 -15.76 -17.97
C ILE A 154 18.06 -14.54 -17.40
N GLN A 155 18.16 -13.45 -18.17
CA GLN A 155 18.70 -12.18 -17.69
C GLN A 155 17.82 -11.57 -16.60
N ASP A 156 16.48 -11.65 -16.73
CA ASP A 156 15.58 -11.16 -15.69
C ASP A 156 15.72 -11.98 -14.38
N LEU A 157 15.98 -13.29 -14.45
CA LEU A 157 16.29 -14.12 -13.28
C LEU A 157 17.65 -13.76 -12.66
N GLN A 158 18.66 -13.51 -13.48
CA GLN A 158 19.98 -13.06 -13.00
C GLN A 158 19.87 -11.69 -12.33
N ASP A 159 19.19 -10.73 -12.97
CA ASP A 159 18.91 -9.41 -12.40
C ASP A 159 18.16 -9.54 -11.07
N PHE A 160 17.16 -10.43 -10.97
CA PHE A 160 16.44 -10.71 -9.71
C PHE A 160 17.39 -11.20 -8.61
N VAL A 161 18.24 -12.18 -8.90
CA VAL A 161 19.21 -12.72 -7.94
C VAL A 161 20.21 -11.65 -7.51
N ASP A 162 20.78 -10.89 -8.44
CA ASP A 162 21.76 -9.86 -8.14
C ASP A 162 21.17 -8.74 -7.27
N LEU A 163 19.93 -8.34 -7.55
CA LEU A 163 19.23 -7.33 -6.75
C LEU A 163 18.92 -7.83 -5.35
N THR A 164 18.41 -9.07 -5.20
CA THR A 164 18.11 -9.64 -3.87
C THR A 164 19.36 -9.90 -3.03
N ASN A 165 20.53 -10.03 -3.66
CA ASN A 165 21.81 -10.14 -2.98
C ASN A 165 22.42 -8.77 -2.61
N HIS A 166 21.91 -7.68 -3.16
CA HIS A 166 22.44 -6.35 -2.88
C HIS A 166 22.15 -5.93 -1.44
N LYS A 167 23.12 -5.34 -0.75
CA LYS A 167 23.02 -4.92 0.66
C LYS A 167 21.88 -3.95 0.99
N SER A 168 21.41 -3.19 -0.01
CA SER A 168 20.29 -2.26 0.13
C SER A 168 18.94 -2.88 -0.27
N CYS A 169 18.89 -4.19 -0.52
CA CYS A 169 17.65 -4.88 -0.74
C CYS A 169 16.99 -5.16 0.61
N ALA A 170 15.94 -4.39 0.91
CA ALA A 170 15.00 -4.76 1.96
C ALA A 170 14.10 -5.88 1.44
N LEU A 171 14.10 -7.03 2.11
CA LEU A 171 13.22 -8.15 1.75
C LEU A 171 11.75 -7.79 2.00
N ASP A 172 11.47 -6.92 2.98
CA ASP A 172 10.13 -6.36 3.21
C ASP A 172 9.54 -5.70 1.96
N ASP A 173 10.31 -4.89 1.21
CA ASP A 173 9.81 -4.25 -0.02
C ASP A 173 9.37 -5.31 -1.05
N LEU A 174 10.18 -6.36 -1.23
CA LEU A 174 9.89 -7.46 -2.14
C LEU A 174 8.65 -8.25 -1.69
N PHE A 175 8.59 -8.66 -0.43
CA PHE A 175 7.49 -9.48 0.07
C PHE A 175 6.17 -8.72 0.12
N ASN A 176 6.18 -7.45 0.51
CA ASN A 176 4.97 -6.61 0.50
C ASN A 176 4.40 -6.42 -0.90
N LEU A 177 5.27 -6.33 -1.92
CA LEU A 177 4.82 -6.26 -3.32
C LEU A 177 4.32 -7.62 -3.83
N ILE A 178 4.99 -8.72 -3.50
CA ILE A 178 4.49 -10.08 -3.78
C ILE A 178 3.12 -10.30 -3.13
N ASP A 179 2.91 -9.80 -1.91
CA ASP A 179 1.66 -9.98 -1.18
C ASP A 179 0.46 -9.24 -1.81
N ARG A 180 0.73 -8.24 -2.65
CA ARG A 180 -0.28 -7.48 -3.40
C ARG A 180 -0.67 -8.13 -4.73
N VAL A 181 0.08 -9.16 -5.16
CA VAL A 181 -0.24 -9.91 -6.38
C VAL A 181 -1.56 -10.64 -6.21
N ALA A 182 -2.46 -10.51 -7.19
CA ALA A 182 -3.81 -11.05 -7.12
C ALA A 182 -3.84 -12.59 -7.00
N ASP A 183 -2.97 -13.29 -7.75
CA ASP A 183 -2.86 -14.75 -7.73
C ASP A 183 -1.42 -15.21 -7.43
N LYS A 184 -1.08 -15.21 -6.14
CA LYS A 184 0.24 -15.62 -5.65
C LYS A 184 0.53 -17.10 -5.89
N SER A 185 -0.50 -17.94 -5.89
CA SER A 185 -0.36 -19.38 -6.15
C SER A 185 0.11 -19.60 -7.58
N LYS A 186 -0.50 -18.93 -8.54
CA LYS A 186 -0.10 -18.96 -9.95
C LYS A 186 1.27 -18.34 -10.17
N LEU A 187 1.58 -17.21 -9.54
CA LEU A 187 2.93 -16.62 -9.59
C LEU A 187 3.99 -17.64 -9.13
N ARG A 188 3.74 -18.31 -7.99
CA ARG A 188 4.64 -19.33 -7.43
C ARG A 188 4.77 -20.55 -8.33
N GLU A 189 3.65 -21.06 -8.85
CA GLU A 189 3.63 -22.21 -9.75
C GLU A 189 4.41 -21.92 -11.03
N ASN A 190 4.11 -20.80 -11.68
CA ASN A 190 4.79 -20.41 -12.92
C ASN A 190 6.28 -20.18 -12.71
N PHE A 191 6.67 -19.54 -11.59
CA PHE A 191 8.07 -19.39 -11.21
C PHE A 191 8.78 -20.75 -11.16
N TRP A 192 8.29 -21.70 -10.36
CA TRP A 192 8.94 -22.99 -10.21
C TRP A 192 8.89 -23.85 -11.47
N LYS A 193 7.78 -23.82 -12.20
CA LYS A 193 7.66 -24.49 -13.51
C LYS A 193 8.74 -23.99 -14.47
N LYS A 194 8.97 -22.68 -14.48
CA LYS A 194 9.98 -22.05 -15.34
C LYS A 194 11.41 -22.36 -14.89
N ILE A 195 11.69 -22.35 -13.59
CA ILE A 195 12.98 -22.80 -13.05
C ILE A 195 13.26 -24.24 -13.44
N ALA A 196 12.28 -25.14 -13.30
CA ALA A 196 12.44 -26.55 -13.67
C ALA A 196 12.65 -26.77 -15.17
N SER A 197 12.15 -25.85 -16.02
CA SER A 197 12.22 -25.98 -17.48
C SER A 197 13.59 -25.68 -18.10
N LYS A 198 14.50 -24.98 -17.40
CA LYS A 198 15.80 -24.55 -17.94
C LYS A 198 16.95 -24.85 -16.98
N LYS A 199 17.96 -25.61 -17.44
CA LYS A 199 19.11 -25.99 -16.60
C LYS A 199 19.91 -24.80 -16.06
N GLU A 200 20.01 -23.72 -16.85
CA GLU A 200 20.73 -22.49 -16.49
C GLU A 200 20.15 -21.83 -15.24
N CYS A 201 18.83 -21.88 -15.05
CA CYS A 201 18.13 -21.30 -13.91
C CYS A 201 18.64 -21.83 -12.57
N ALA A 202 18.97 -23.13 -12.49
CA ALA A 202 19.46 -23.74 -11.26
C ALA A 202 20.81 -23.13 -10.82
N SER A 203 21.71 -22.87 -11.77
CA SER A 203 23.01 -22.26 -11.48
C SER A 203 22.92 -20.80 -11.03
N ILE A 204 21.88 -20.09 -11.48
CA ILE A 204 21.61 -18.69 -11.10
C ILE A 204 20.99 -18.65 -9.71
N ILE A 205 19.97 -19.48 -9.46
CA ILE A 205 19.31 -19.58 -8.15
C ILE A 205 20.28 -19.98 -7.04
N ALA A 206 21.23 -20.89 -7.31
CA ALA A 206 22.22 -21.32 -6.34
C ALA A 206 23.11 -20.16 -5.81
N LYS A 207 23.21 -19.05 -6.56
CA LYS A 207 23.93 -17.84 -6.13
C LYS A 207 23.08 -16.91 -5.27
N GLY A 208 21.75 -17.09 -5.24
CA GLY A 208 20.82 -16.20 -4.57
C GLY A 208 20.66 -16.48 -3.08
N ASN A 209 20.89 -15.47 -2.24
CA ASN A 209 20.75 -15.57 -0.79
C ASN A 209 19.30 -15.88 -0.39
N ILE A 210 18.30 -15.32 -1.08
CA ILE A 210 16.89 -15.65 -0.80
C ILE A 210 16.56 -17.13 -1.05
N PHE A 211 17.26 -17.80 -1.97
CA PHE A 211 17.03 -19.21 -2.28
C PHE A 211 17.85 -20.15 -1.41
N LYS A 212 19.03 -19.73 -0.97
CA LYS A 212 19.70 -20.39 0.16
C LYS A 212 18.81 -20.38 1.41
N LEU A 213 17.94 -19.38 1.57
CA LEU A 213 16.90 -19.41 2.60
C LEU A 213 15.83 -20.48 2.30
N ALA A 214 15.44 -20.68 1.04
CA ALA A 214 14.43 -21.66 0.64
C ALA A 214 14.84 -23.11 0.98
N ASP A 215 16.12 -23.47 0.91
CA ASP A 215 16.62 -24.79 1.33
C ASP A 215 16.37 -25.06 2.83
N PHE A 216 16.28 -24.01 3.66
CA PHE A 216 15.89 -24.13 5.07
C PHE A 216 14.38 -24.30 5.28
N PHE A 217 13.60 -24.10 4.22
CA PHE A 217 12.14 -23.98 4.25
C PHE A 217 11.44 -25.04 3.41
N THR A 218 12.17 -25.80 2.60
CA THR A 218 11.71 -27.05 2.04
C THR A 218 11.84 -28.14 3.12
N GLU A 219 10.72 -28.54 3.72
CA GLU A 219 10.61 -29.94 4.16
C GLU A 219 11.04 -30.78 2.96
N SER A 220 12.10 -31.57 3.13
CA SER A 220 12.51 -32.59 2.18
C SER A 220 11.29 -33.18 1.49
N LYS A 221 11.16 -32.98 0.16
CA LYS A 221 10.13 -33.71 -0.58
C LYS A 221 10.31 -35.20 -0.26
N PRO A 222 9.20 -35.93 -0.03
CA PRO A 222 9.25 -37.31 0.42
C PRO A 222 10.06 -38.11 -0.59
N SER A 223 11.08 -38.83 -0.13
CA SER A 223 11.48 -40.04 -0.85
C SER A 223 10.23 -40.93 -0.90
N PRO A 224 9.72 -41.29 -2.09
CA PRO A 224 8.60 -42.20 -2.18
C PRO A 224 9.13 -43.60 -1.87
N GLN A 225 9.26 -43.92 -0.58
CA GLN A 225 9.35 -45.25 0.02
C GLN A 225 9.85 -45.13 1.46
N SER A 226 8.94 -45.20 2.42
CA SER A 226 8.95 -46.17 3.51
C SER A 226 8.10 -45.67 4.67
N ASN A 227 7.10 -46.47 5.03
CA ASN A 227 6.35 -46.38 6.26
C ASN A 227 7.28 -46.18 7.47
N GLY A 228 6.98 -45.18 8.30
CA GLY A 228 7.65 -45.02 9.59
C GLY A 228 7.73 -43.57 10.02
N PHE A 229 6.65 -43.05 10.62
CA PHE A 229 6.75 -41.90 11.49
C PHE A 229 7.67 -42.28 12.67
N ALA A 230 8.93 -41.88 12.62
CA ALA A 230 9.82 -41.88 13.76
C ALA A 230 9.86 -40.45 14.32
N ASP A 231 9.45 -40.38 15.58
CA ASP A 231 9.43 -39.24 16.48
C ASP A 231 10.77 -38.47 16.48
N ALA A 232 10.83 -37.34 15.78
CA ALA A 232 12.02 -36.48 15.67
C ALA A 232 12.11 -35.45 16.81
N THR A 233 11.77 -35.84 18.04
CA THR A 233 11.85 -34.97 19.22
C THR A 233 13.25 -34.84 19.82
N ASN A 234 14.25 -35.61 19.36
CA ASN A 234 15.63 -35.50 19.87
C ASN A 234 16.68 -35.85 18.79
N LYS A 235 17.20 -34.85 18.08
CA LYS A 235 18.59 -34.73 17.61
C LYS A 235 18.71 -33.48 16.75
N VAL A 236 19.10 -32.36 17.37
CA VAL A 236 19.63 -31.21 16.63
C VAL A 236 21.00 -31.66 16.11
N ASN A 237 21.07 -32.10 14.86
CA ASN A 237 22.37 -32.26 14.20
C ASN A 237 22.92 -30.86 13.92
N ILE A 238 23.67 -30.32 14.87
CA ILE A 238 24.50 -29.13 14.66
C ILE A 238 25.63 -29.58 13.74
N LEU A 239 25.49 -29.33 12.44
CA LEU A 239 26.64 -29.37 11.55
C LEU A 239 27.53 -28.20 11.96
N GLU A 240 28.71 -28.49 12.53
CA GLU A 240 29.62 -27.49 13.11
C GLU A 240 30.04 -26.39 12.11
N ASP A 241 29.94 -26.65 10.80
CA ASP A 241 30.27 -25.71 9.73
C ASP A 241 29.09 -24.88 9.19
N ASN A 242 27.86 -25.07 9.71
CA ASN A 242 26.71 -24.32 9.20
C ASN A 242 26.70 -22.88 9.77
N PRO A 243 26.64 -21.83 8.94
CA PRO A 243 26.53 -20.44 9.42
C PRO A 243 25.21 -20.14 10.14
N ILE A 244 24.20 -21.02 10.04
CA ILE A 244 22.91 -20.89 10.72
C ILE A 244 22.62 -22.17 11.51
N ILE A 245 22.16 -21.99 12.75
CA ILE A 245 21.78 -23.08 13.67
C ILE A 245 20.26 -23.09 13.86
N PHE A 246 19.66 -24.26 13.72
CA PHE A 246 18.21 -24.49 13.80
C PHE A 246 17.80 -25.07 15.14
N PHE A 247 16.73 -24.55 15.71
CA PHE A 247 16.13 -25.12 16.93
C PHE A 247 14.65 -24.74 17.05
N SER A 248 13.95 -25.50 17.91
CA SER A 248 12.54 -25.25 18.20
C SER A 248 12.38 -24.10 19.19
N GLN A 249 11.26 -23.39 19.13
CA GLN A 249 11.00 -22.28 20.06
C GLN A 249 10.93 -22.71 21.54
N LYS A 250 10.61 -23.99 21.80
CA LYS A 250 10.52 -24.55 23.16
C LYS A 250 11.88 -24.90 23.77
N LYS A 251 12.87 -25.26 22.95
CA LYS A 251 14.22 -25.67 23.39
C LYS A 251 15.25 -24.74 22.75
N ARG A 252 15.53 -23.61 23.40
CA ARG A 252 16.60 -22.70 22.99
C ARG A 252 17.95 -23.19 23.55
N PRO A 253 19.02 -23.23 22.75
CA PRO A 253 20.36 -23.38 23.30
C PRO A 253 20.67 -22.19 24.22
N LEU A 254 21.55 -22.39 25.21
CA LEU A 254 21.97 -21.33 26.15
C LEU A 254 22.44 -20.06 25.41
N GLU A 255 23.13 -20.23 24.29
CA GLU A 255 23.63 -19.15 23.43
C GLU A 255 22.51 -18.31 22.79
N ALA A 256 21.30 -18.86 22.66
CA ALA A 256 20.11 -18.19 22.15
C ALA A 256 19.08 -17.88 23.24
N ASP A 257 19.41 -18.09 24.52
CA ASP A 257 18.53 -17.72 25.63
C ASP A 257 18.42 -16.20 25.72
N ILE A 258 17.19 -15.68 25.75
CA ILE A 258 16.94 -14.24 25.73
C ILE A 258 17.40 -13.57 27.03
N SER A 259 17.06 -14.18 28.17
CA SER A 259 17.27 -13.56 29.47
C SER A 259 18.75 -13.49 29.80
N ASP A 260 19.48 -14.58 29.54
CA ASP A 260 20.94 -14.60 29.65
C ASP A 260 21.56 -13.67 28.63
N ASN A 261 20.98 -13.56 27.43
CA ASN A 261 21.52 -12.64 26.44
C ASN A 261 21.41 -11.17 26.86
N LEU A 262 20.29 -10.78 27.46
CA LEU A 262 20.02 -9.43 27.96
C LEU A 262 20.90 -9.01 29.14
N LYS A 263 21.29 -9.93 30.04
CA LYS A 263 22.09 -9.60 31.25
C LYS A 263 23.36 -8.79 30.96
N ASN A 264 24.06 -9.13 29.86
CA ASN A 264 25.34 -8.52 29.47
C ASN A 264 25.26 -7.78 28.12
N ALA A 265 24.07 -7.38 27.69
CA ALA A 265 23.90 -6.63 26.46
C ALA A 265 24.29 -5.15 26.62
N GLU A 266 25.04 -4.64 25.65
CA GLU A 266 25.25 -3.21 25.41
C GLU A 266 24.12 -2.65 24.54
N GLU A 267 23.70 -3.42 23.53
CA GLU A 267 22.59 -3.08 22.64
C GLU A 267 21.64 -4.28 22.50
N PHE A 268 20.35 -4.02 22.49
CA PHE A 268 19.30 -5.00 22.23
C PHE A 268 18.29 -4.46 21.23
N PHE A 269 18.20 -5.07 20.05
CA PHE A 269 17.22 -4.69 19.04
C PHE A 269 16.19 -5.79 18.84
N PHE A 270 14.92 -5.39 18.80
CA PHE A 270 13.80 -6.29 18.68
C PHE A 270 12.89 -5.86 17.54
N MET A 271 12.66 -6.77 16.59
CA MET A 271 11.65 -6.61 15.55
C MET A 271 10.66 -7.76 15.61
N ALA A 272 9.36 -7.45 15.57
CA ALA A 272 8.35 -8.50 15.56
C ALA A 272 7.04 -8.04 14.92
N ARG A 273 6.25 -9.04 14.51
CA ARG A 273 4.87 -8.87 14.04
C ARG A 273 3.96 -8.22 15.10
N THR A 274 3.86 -8.85 16.26
CA THR A 274 3.19 -8.26 17.44
C THR A 274 4.18 -8.12 18.60
N GLY A 275 4.98 -9.16 18.86
CA GLY A 275 5.94 -9.18 19.95
C GLY A 275 5.34 -9.56 21.30
N VAL A 276 4.02 -9.77 21.38
CA VAL A 276 3.26 -10.01 22.61
C VAL A 276 3.88 -11.06 23.54
N ASN A 277 4.24 -12.23 23.00
CA ASN A 277 4.78 -13.33 23.81
C ASN A 277 6.19 -13.00 24.32
N PHE A 278 7.00 -12.33 23.50
CA PHE A 278 8.34 -11.91 23.92
C PHE A 278 8.23 -10.91 25.06
N LEU A 279 7.43 -9.86 24.86
CA LEU A 279 7.24 -8.78 25.83
C LEU A 279 6.60 -9.30 27.12
N GLY A 280 5.61 -10.18 27.02
CA GLY A 280 4.96 -10.82 28.16
C GLY A 280 5.92 -11.61 29.03
N SER A 281 6.84 -12.36 28.43
CA SER A 281 7.76 -13.23 29.18
C SER A 281 9.07 -12.55 29.60
N HIS A 282 9.52 -11.51 28.89
CA HIS A 282 10.89 -10.98 29.05
C HIS A 282 10.95 -9.49 29.43
N LYS A 283 9.81 -8.82 29.68
CA LYS A 283 9.80 -7.41 30.12
C LYS A 283 10.76 -7.13 31.29
N SER A 284 10.74 -7.99 32.31
CA SER A 284 11.61 -7.83 33.49
C SER A 284 13.10 -7.88 33.13
N ALA A 285 13.49 -8.82 32.25
CA ALA A 285 14.87 -8.95 31.78
C ALA A 285 15.30 -7.73 30.95
N VAL A 286 14.39 -7.15 30.15
CA VAL A 286 14.62 -5.90 29.41
C VAL A 286 14.84 -4.74 30.37
N CYS A 287 13.99 -4.56 31.40
CA CYS A 287 14.15 -3.52 32.41
C CYS A 287 15.52 -3.63 33.12
N HIS A 288 15.92 -4.85 33.51
CA HIS A 288 17.22 -5.08 34.12
C HIS A 288 18.40 -4.77 33.18
N ALA A 289 18.26 -5.07 31.88
CA ALA A 289 19.26 -4.68 30.88
C ALA A 289 19.37 -3.15 30.76
N ILE A 290 18.25 -2.44 30.77
CA ILE A 290 18.19 -0.97 30.74
C ILE A 290 18.93 -0.39 31.94
N ASP A 291 18.73 -0.93 33.15
CA ASP A 291 19.48 -0.48 34.34
C ASP A 291 20.99 -0.63 34.16
N ASN A 292 21.43 -1.72 33.50
CA ASN A 292 22.85 -2.06 33.32
C ASN A 292 23.56 -1.37 32.15
N GLY A 293 22.93 -0.42 31.46
CA GLY A 293 23.55 0.31 30.35
C GLY A 293 22.92 0.09 28.99
N CYS A 294 22.07 -0.93 28.84
CA CYS A 294 21.68 -1.42 27.51
C CYS A 294 20.81 -0.40 26.77
N VAL A 295 21.14 -0.14 25.51
CA VAL A 295 20.30 0.62 24.58
C VAL A 295 19.35 -0.35 23.89
N CYS A 296 18.05 -0.10 24.01
CA CYS A 296 17.01 -0.95 23.44
C CYS A 296 16.27 -0.26 22.28
N LYS A 297 16.20 -0.94 21.14
CA LYS A 297 15.41 -0.51 19.97
C LYS A 297 14.28 -1.51 19.73
N PHE A 298 13.06 -1.00 19.65
CA PHE A 298 11.87 -1.83 19.41
C PHE A 298 11.19 -1.41 18.10
N LEU A 299 10.97 -2.38 17.22
CA LEU A 299 10.34 -2.20 15.92
C LEU A 299 9.14 -3.14 15.80
N ILE A 300 7.94 -2.58 15.87
CA ILE A 300 6.69 -3.35 15.87
C ILE A 300 5.68 -2.77 14.89
N VAL A 301 4.62 -3.51 14.57
CA VAL A 301 3.56 -2.97 13.71
C VAL A 301 2.76 -1.88 14.42
N ASN A 302 2.40 -0.85 13.67
CA ASN A 302 1.50 0.22 14.08
C ASN A 302 0.15 -0.39 14.51
N GLN A 303 -0.32 -0.12 15.74
CA GLN A 303 -1.62 -0.63 16.23
C GLN A 303 -2.82 -0.20 15.39
N HIS A 304 -2.62 0.80 14.55
CA HIS A 304 -3.60 1.34 13.62
C HIS A 304 -3.35 0.95 12.16
N SER A 305 -2.36 0.10 11.91
CA SER A 305 -2.03 -0.33 10.55
C SER A 305 -3.20 -1.12 9.94
N PRO A 306 -3.58 -0.85 8.67
CA PRO A 306 -4.54 -1.69 7.95
C PRO A 306 -4.04 -3.13 7.78
N ALA A 307 -2.73 -3.39 7.88
CA ALA A 307 -2.18 -4.74 7.84
C ALA A 307 -2.74 -5.62 8.98
N ILE A 308 -3.15 -5.04 10.12
CA ILE A 308 -3.79 -5.80 11.21
C ILE A 308 -5.14 -6.37 10.79
N ASP A 309 -5.89 -5.62 9.98
CA ASP A 309 -7.25 -5.99 9.56
C ASP A 309 -7.28 -6.92 8.35
N TYR A 310 -6.33 -6.75 7.42
CA TYR A 310 -6.27 -7.49 6.16
C TYR A 310 -5.12 -8.49 6.07
N GLY A 311 -4.28 -8.59 7.11
CA GLY A 311 -3.09 -9.44 7.11
C GLY A 311 -3.42 -10.93 7.00
N GLN A 312 -2.77 -11.63 6.07
CA GLN A 312 -3.16 -12.95 5.59
C GLN A 312 -3.11 -14.10 6.61
N LEU A 313 -2.47 -13.89 7.77
CA LEU A 313 -2.17 -15.00 8.67
C LEU A 313 -3.26 -15.18 9.73
N ARG A 314 -3.50 -14.18 10.60
CA ARG A 314 -4.43 -14.30 11.75
C ARG A 314 -5.01 -12.95 12.23
N PRO A 315 -5.84 -12.24 11.44
CA PRO A 315 -6.38 -10.92 11.82
C PRO A 315 -6.99 -10.86 13.22
N ILE A 316 -7.76 -11.87 13.62
CA ILE A 316 -8.39 -11.94 14.95
C ILE A 316 -7.34 -11.97 16.07
N VAL A 317 -6.28 -12.76 15.90
CA VAL A 317 -5.21 -12.90 16.90
C VAL A 317 -4.36 -11.65 16.95
N ASP A 318 -4.08 -11.03 15.81
CA ASP A 318 -3.26 -9.83 15.72
C ASP A 318 -4.00 -8.62 16.31
N ARG A 319 -5.31 -8.45 16.03
CA ARG A 319 -6.16 -7.42 16.68
C ARG A 319 -6.17 -7.52 18.20
N LYS A 320 -6.10 -8.74 18.74
CA LYS A 320 -6.00 -8.95 20.19
C LYS A 320 -4.59 -8.65 20.71
N ASN A 321 -3.56 -9.09 19.99
CA ASN A 321 -2.19 -9.11 20.48
C ASN A 321 -1.42 -7.79 20.29
N VAL A 322 -1.75 -6.98 19.28
CA VAL A 322 -1.07 -5.71 19.04
C VAL A 322 -1.35 -4.69 20.14
N PRO A 323 -2.61 -4.38 20.52
CA PRO A 323 -2.89 -3.43 21.61
C PRO A 323 -2.26 -3.85 22.93
N VAL A 324 -2.26 -5.16 23.15
CA VAL A 324 -1.56 -5.82 24.25
C VAL A 324 -0.07 -5.46 24.14
N SER A 325 0.66 -5.85 23.10
CA SER A 325 2.09 -5.50 22.93
C SER A 325 2.42 -4.00 23.15
N TYR A 326 1.54 -3.08 22.75
CA TYR A 326 1.67 -1.64 23.01
C TYR A 326 1.65 -1.29 24.49
N GLN A 327 0.77 -1.89 25.28
CA GLN A 327 0.74 -1.68 26.73
C GLN A 327 2.08 -2.07 27.38
N TRP A 328 2.70 -3.18 26.98
CA TRP A 328 3.95 -3.67 27.57
C TRP A 328 5.11 -2.74 27.23
N LEU A 329 5.13 -2.26 25.99
CA LEU A 329 6.15 -1.33 25.52
C LEU A 329 5.95 0.08 26.10
N GLN A 330 4.72 0.50 26.36
CA GLN A 330 4.44 1.71 27.13
C GLN A 330 5.00 1.60 28.56
N GLU A 331 4.77 0.49 29.24
CA GLU A 331 5.35 0.25 30.57
C GLU A 331 6.88 0.27 30.55
N ILE A 332 7.53 -0.31 29.53
CA ILE A 332 8.99 -0.24 29.34
C ILE A 332 9.45 1.21 29.10
N LYS A 333 8.73 1.96 28.27
CA LYS A 333 9.07 3.35 27.95
C LYS A 333 8.92 4.27 29.17
N GLU A 334 7.89 4.04 29.98
CA GLU A 334 7.69 4.72 31.26
C GLU A 334 8.79 4.37 32.26
N TYR A 335 9.21 3.10 32.31
CA TYR A 335 10.33 2.65 33.13
C TYR A 335 11.65 3.32 32.73
N ASP A 336 11.92 3.50 31.43
CA ASP A 336 13.11 4.16 30.88
C ASP A 336 13.13 5.68 31.08
N LYS A 337 12.04 6.29 31.58
CA LYS A 337 11.93 7.75 31.72
C LYS A 337 13.11 8.33 32.52
N GLY A 338 13.83 9.26 31.91
CA GLY A 338 15.02 9.90 32.47
C GLY A 338 16.36 9.22 32.14
N ARG A 339 16.36 8.01 31.58
CA ARG A 339 17.56 7.30 31.11
C ARG A 339 17.79 7.45 29.60
N ASN A 340 16.70 7.59 28.82
CA ASN A 340 16.71 7.73 27.35
C ASN A 340 17.43 6.57 26.63
N ARG A 341 17.24 5.33 27.09
CA ARG A 341 17.86 4.14 26.51
C ARG A 341 16.92 3.35 25.62
N VAL A 342 15.63 3.65 25.64
CA VAL A 342 14.62 2.95 24.84
C VAL A 342 14.13 3.83 23.69
N GLU A 343 14.28 3.37 22.46
CA GLU A 343 13.62 3.93 21.29
C GLU A 343 12.63 2.92 20.73
N ILE A 344 11.45 3.41 20.33
CA ILE A 344 10.43 2.57 19.71
C ILE A 344 9.98 3.21 18.42
N ARG A 345 9.96 2.42 17.36
CA ARG A 345 9.44 2.79 16.05
C ARG A 345 8.38 1.79 15.60
N VAL A 346 7.49 2.26 14.73
CA VAL A 346 6.32 1.51 14.27
C VAL A 346 6.31 1.37 12.75
N LEU A 347 5.91 0.19 12.28
CA LEU A 347 5.81 -0.20 10.87
C LEU A 347 4.35 -0.20 10.40
N ASN A 348 4.11 0.20 9.15
CA ASN A 348 2.78 0.11 8.56
C ASN A 348 2.46 -1.26 7.95
N ASN A 349 3.46 -2.10 7.68
CA ASN A 349 3.27 -3.48 7.21
C ASN A 349 3.85 -4.48 8.20
N PHE A 350 3.47 -5.74 8.07
CA PHE A 350 4.08 -6.81 8.87
C PHE A 350 5.50 -7.08 8.36
N PRO A 351 6.53 -7.05 9.23
CA PRO A 351 7.86 -7.41 8.80
C PRO A 351 7.89 -8.89 8.38
N PRO A 352 8.73 -9.28 7.41
CA PRO A 352 8.85 -10.68 6.97
C PRO A 352 9.50 -11.58 8.01
N PHE A 353 10.27 -11.00 8.94
CA PHE A 353 10.98 -11.70 10.00
C PHE A 353 10.70 -11.08 11.38
N GLY A 354 10.79 -11.91 12.42
CA GLY A 354 11.05 -11.46 13.78
C GLY A 354 12.55 -11.53 14.03
N ILE A 355 13.15 -10.49 14.59
CA ILE A 355 14.59 -10.41 14.86
C ILE A 355 14.80 -10.09 16.35
N GLU A 356 15.70 -10.83 16.97
CA GLU A 356 16.26 -10.54 18.28
C GLU A 356 17.78 -10.38 18.09
N TYR A 357 18.28 -9.15 18.12
CA TYR A 357 19.70 -8.83 17.99
C TYR A 357 20.27 -8.38 19.32
N PHE A 358 21.43 -8.92 19.66
CA PHE A 358 22.17 -8.59 20.88
C PHE A 358 23.61 -8.25 20.50
N LYS A 359 24.10 -7.11 20.98
CA LYS A 359 25.52 -6.80 21.03
C LYS A 359 25.95 -6.82 22.49
N LYS A 360 26.90 -7.68 22.82
CA LYS A 360 27.40 -7.86 24.18
C LYS A 360 28.49 -6.85 24.51
N LYS A 361 28.71 -6.60 25.80
CA LYS A 361 29.78 -5.72 26.29
C LYS A 361 31.19 -6.18 25.90
N ASP A 362 31.39 -7.46 25.63
CA ASP A 362 32.63 -8.04 25.11
C ASP A 362 32.77 -7.92 23.57
N GLY A 363 31.78 -7.31 22.90
CA GLY A 363 31.73 -7.13 21.45
C GLY A 363 30.99 -8.22 20.70
N LYS A 364 30.69 -9.37 21.33
CA LYS A 364 30.03 -10.51 20.67
C LYS A 364 28.63 -10.13 20.17
N LYS A 365 28.32 -10.49 18.92
CA LYS A 365 27.02 -10.24 18.28
C LYS A 365 26.23 -11.53 18.08
N ILE A 366 24.98 -11.52 18.51
CA ILE A 366 24.04 -12.65 18.38
C ILE A 366 22.79 -12.14 17.69
N ILE A 367 22.32 -12.85 16.67
CA ILE A 367 21.05 -12.54 16.00
C ILE A 367 20.21 -13.80 15.84
N ASN A 368 19.03 -13.76 16.45
CA ASN A 368 18.01 -14.79 16.30
C ASN A 368 16.94 -14.31 15.33
N VAL A 369 16.54 -15.17 14.40
CA VAL A 369 15.59 -14.83 13.33
C VAL A 369 14.43 -15.80 13.29
N ARG A 370 13.22 -15.27 13.18
CA ARG A 370 11.96 -15.99 13.04
C ARG A 370 11.29 -15.63 11.70
N PRO A 371 11.33 -16.50 10.69
CA PRO A 371 10.63 -16.23 9.42
C PRO A 371 9.11 -16.35 9.60
N TYR A 372 8.36 -15.32 9.21
CA TYR A 372 6.89 -15.29 9.35
C TYR A 372 6.13 -15.81 8.12
N PHE A 373 6.77 -15.81 6.94
CA PHE A 373 6.19 -16.34 5.70
C PHE A 373 6.13 -17.88 5.66
N LEU A 374 6.75 -18.57 6.62
CA LEU A 374 6.59 -20.02 6.80
C LEU A 374 5.33 -20.31 7.59
N THR A 375 4.24 -20.53 6.85
CA THR A 375 2.94 -20.84 7.40
C THR A 375 2.82 -22.32 7.80
N ASN A 376 3.68 -22.79 8.72
CA ASN A 376 3.30 -23.97 9.48
C ASN A 376 2.31 -23.54 10.57
N TYR A 377 1.12 -24.13 10.52
CA TYR A 377 -0.04 -23.83 11.38
C TYR A 377 0.24 -24.07 12.87
N GLU A 378 1.31 -24.80 13.19
CA GLU A 378 1.75 -25.06 14.56
C GLU A 378 2.91 -24.11 14.94
N PRO A 379 2.70 -23.19 15.91
CA PRO A 379 3.75 -22.32 16.43
C PRO A 379 5.00 -23.07 16.92
N GLU A 380 4.82 -24.30 17.38
CA GLU A 380 5.87 -25.17 17.93
C GLU A 380 6.83 -25.70 16.86
N LYS A 381 6.36 -25.81 15.61
CA LYS A 381 7.13 -26.28 14.45
C LYS A 381 7.80 -25.15 13.68
N ARG A 382 7.68 -23.89 14.14
CA ARG A 382 8.32 -22.76 13.47
C ARG A 382 9.82 -22.76 13.75
N PRO A 383 10.69 -22.76 12.73
CA PRO A 383 12.12 -22.72 12.95
C PRO A 383 12.52 -21.39 13.60
N LEU A 384 13.39 -21.46 14.60
CA LEU A 384 14.15 -20.33 15.10
C LEU A 384 15.59 -20.51 14.60
N LEU A 385 16.11 -19.45 13.97
CA LEU A 385 17.44 -19.44 13.36
C LEU A 385 18.37 -18.64 14.26
N MET A 386 19.45 -19.23 14.76
CA MET A 386 20.55 -18.46 15.33
C MET A 386 21.64 -18.34 14.28
N VAL A 387 22.00 -17.11 13.95
CA VAL A 387 22.98 -16.83 12.90
C VAL A 387 24.34 -16.63 13.55
N LYS A 388 25.35 -17.34 13.05
CA LYS A 388 26.72 -17.22 13.52
C LYS A 388 27.29 -15.84 13.20
N GLU A 389 28.09 -15.36 14.13
CA GLU A 389 28.85 -14.13 13.98
C GLU A 389 29.78 -14.19 12.76
N HIS A 390 29.94 -13.06 12.06
CA HIS A 390 30.75 -12.92 10.84
C HIS A 390 30.25 -13.68 9.59
N SER A 391 29.13 -14.37 9.66
CA SER A 391 28.51 -14.95 8.47
C SER A 391 27.90 -13.87 7.56
N GLU A 392 27.82 -14.14 6.26
CA GLU A 392 27.12 -13.27 5.29
C GLU A 392 25.66 -12.98 5.71
N TRP A 393 25.04 -13.94 6.39
CA TRP A 393 23.69 -13.89 6.92
C TRP A 393 23.48 -12.86 8.03
N GLN A 394 24.49 -12.67 8.88
CA GLN A 394 24.42 -11.68 9.94
C GLN A 394 24.20 -10.29 9.34
N ASN A 395 24.92 -9.97 8.27
CA ASN A 395 24.78 -8.70 7.57
C ASN A 395 23.42 -8.55 6.89
N ILE A 396 22.87 -9.62 6.32
CA ILE A 396 21.55 -9.60 5.67
C ILE A 396 20.45 -9.24 6.67
N PHE A 397 20.35 -9.99 7.78
CA PHE A 397 19.29 -9.77 8.75
C PHE A 397 19.47 -8.48 9.56
N TYR A 398 20.71 -8.11 9.87
CA TYR A 398 20.97 -6.83 10.52
C TYR A 398 20.65 -5.65 9.60
N SER A 399 21.02 -5.72 8.31
CA SER A 399 20.67 -4.68 7.34
C SER A 399 19.16 -4.60 7.09
N GLU A 400 18.43 -5.71 7.15
CA GLU A 400 16.96 -5.71 7.09
C GLU A 400 16.36 -4.90 8.25
N PHE A 401 16.85 -5.15 9.48
CA PHE A 401 16.42 -4.40 10.66
C PHE A 401 16.69 -2.90 10.49
N GLU A 402 17.92 -2.51 10.15
CA GLU A 402 18.31 -1.09 10.04
C GLU A 402 17.54 -0.37 8.92
N GLN A 403 17.32 -1.03 7.77
CA GLN A 403 16.52 -0.45 6.69
C GLN A 403 15.07 -0.20 7.11
N LEU A 404 14.46 -1.15 7.81
CA LEU A 404 13.10 -0.98 8.33
C LEU A 404 13.06 0.04 9.44
N TRP A 405 14.08 0.11 10.29
CA TRP A 405 14.22 1.11 11.34
C TRP A 405 14.21 2.54 10.78
N GLU A 406 14.98 2.80 9.72
CA GLU A 406 15.04 4.11 9.06
C GLU A 406 13.73 4.49 8.37
N LYS A 407 12.99 3.51 7.81
CA LYS A 407 11.67 3.72 7.21
C LYS A 407 10.55 3.89 8.25
N ALA A 408 10.75 3.37 9.46
CA ALA A 408 9.72 3.31 10.48
C ALA A 408 9.48 4.67 11.16
N GLN A 409 8.24 4.87 11.59
CA GLN A 409 7.83 6.10 12.26
C GLN A 409 8.17 6.03 13.75
N ILE A 410 8.60 7.14 14.34
CA ILE A 410 8.82 7.24 15.78
C ILE A 410 7.49 7.04 16.52
N TRP A 411 7.45 6.13 17.49
CA TRP A 411 6.27 5.92 18.33
C TRP A 411 5.85 7.23 18.98
N GLY A 412 4.56 7.57 18.85
CA GLY A 412 3.96 8.73 19.51
C GLY A 412 4.09 10.03 18.73
N ASN A 413 4.87 10.04 17.64
CA ASN A 413 4.81 11.11 16.65
C ASN A 413 3.62 10.86 15.72
N THR A 414 2.44 11.34 16.13
CA THR A 414 1.13 11.13 15.47
C THR A 414 0.82 12.17 14.38
N ARG A 415 1.83 12.79 13.74
CA ARG A 415 1.56 13.66 12.59
C ARG A 415 0.95 12.83 11.45
N GLY A 416 -0.38 12.87 11.34
CA GLY A 416 -1.17 12.22 10.30
C GLY A 416 -1.82 10.87 10.68
N TRP A 417 -1.63 10.38 11.90
CA TRP A 417 -2.21 9.10 12.39
C TRP A 417 -2.86 9.33 13.76
N GLY A 418 -4.03 8.74 14.02
CA GLY A 418 -4.89 9.02 15.16
C GLY A 418 -6.07 9.98 14.85
N LYS A 419 -6.12 10.56 13.64
CA LYS A 419 -7.28 11.33 13.17
C LYS A 419 -8.11 10.47 12.21
N PRO A 420 -9.44 10.38 12.40
CA PRO A 420 -10.29 9.69 11.43
C PRO A 420 -10.20 10.37 10.08
N LYS A 421 -10.07 9.62 8.98
CA LYS A 421 -10.13 10.17 7.63
C LYS A 421 -11.58 10.14 7.16
N ARG A 422 -12.22 11.31 7.08
CA ARG A 422 -13.65 11.47 6.83
C ARG A 422 -13.87 12.00 5.42
N ILE A 423 -14.21 11.10 4.51
CA ILE A 423 -14.37 11.42 3.08
C ILE A 423 -15.84 11.52 2.72
N VAL A 424 -16.24 12.63 2.11
CA VAL A 424 -17.62 12.84 1.70
C VAL A 424 -17.78 12.50 0.22
N LEU A 425 -18.83 11.72 -0.10
CA LEU A 425 -19.38 11.60 -1.44
C LEU A 425 -20.74 12.32 -1.45
N ASP A 426 -20.80 13.45 -2.15
CA ASP A 426 -21.98 14.29 -2.27
C ASP A 426 -22.45 14.39 -3.74
N GLY A 427 -23.54 15.10 -3.98
CA GLY A 427 -24.05 15.41 -5.31
C GLY A 427 -25.56 15.27 -5.42
N SER A 428 -26.11 15.56 -6.60
CA SER A 428 -27.55 15.49 -6.82
C SER A 428 -28.13 14.06 -6.79
N PRO A 429 -29.44 13.90 -6.51
CA PRO A 429 -30.13 12.61 -6.64
C PRO A 429 -29.91 11.97 -8.02
N GLY A 430 -29.92 10.64 -8.09
CA GLY A 430 -29.81 9.92 -9.37
C GLY A 430 -28.39 9.78 -9.95
N GLY A 431 -27.34 10.21 -9.25
CA GLY A 431 -25.93 9.97 -9.67
C GLY A 431 -25.37 8.58 -9.36
N GLY A 432 -26.13 7.71 -8.66
CA GLY A 432 -25.65 6.36 -8.28
C GLY A 432 -24.74 6.31 -7.04
N LYS A 433 -24.70 7.37 -6.22
CA LYS A 433 -23.91 7.43 -4.97
C LYS A 433 -24.11 6.23 -4.06
N THR A 434 -25.37 5.88 -3.77
CA THR A 434 -25.70 4.72 -2.93
C THR A 434 -25.11 3.45 -3.53
N THR A 435 -25.17 3.26 -4.85
CA THR A 435 -24.54 2.12 -5.52
C THR A 435 -23.03 2.11 -5.39
N LEU A 436 -22.35 3.27 -5.50
CA LEU A 436 -20.91 3.37 -5.25
C LEU A 436 -20.55 3.06 -3.79
N LEU A 437 -21.39 3.49 -2.84
CA LEU A 437 -21.12 3.35 -1.41
C LEU A 437 -21.49 1.97 -0.87
N SER A 438 -22.72 1.50 -1.07
CA SER A 438 -23.23 0.23 -0.51
C SER A 438 -23.07 -0.97 -1.45
N GLY A 439 -22.84 -0.76 -2.73
CA GLY A 439 -22.86 -1.83 -3.73
C GLY A 439 -24.26 -2.30 -4.09
N THR A 440 -25.31 -1.55 -3.68
CA THR A 440 -26.70 -1.89 -3.96
C THR A 440 -27.36 -0.80 -4.81
N SER A 441 -28.21 -1.20 -5.75
CA SER A 441 -28.99 -0.29 -6.58
C SER A 441 -30.47 -0.46 -6.29
N GLN A 442 -31.14 0.61 -5.85
CA GLN A 442 -32.60 0.63 -5.70
C GLN A 442 -33.34 0.53 -7.05
N ARG A 443 -32.62 0.63 -8.17
CA ARG A 443 -33.19 0.61 -9.53
C ARG A 443 -32.88 -0.67 -10.29
N ASP A 444 -32.02 -1.53 -9.75
CA ASP A 444 -31.79 -2.83 -10.38
C ASP A 444 -32.90 -3.78 -9.97
N ILE A 445 -33.83 -4.04 -10.90
CA ILE A 445 -34.97 -4.96 -10.69
C ILE A 445 -34.54 -6.39 -10.37
N TYR A 446 -33.28 -6.73 -10.65
CA TYR A 446 -32.70 -8.04 -10.36
C TYR A 446 -31.95 -8.11 -9.02
N ASN A 447 -31.91 -7.01 -8.25
CA ASN A 447 -31.21 -6.91 -6.96
C ASN A 447 -29.75 -7.42 -6.99
N ARG A 448 -29.02 -7.18 -8.09
CA ARG A 448 -27.65 -7.67 -8.22
C ARG A 448 -26.72 -6.80 -7.36
N GLU A 449 -25.71 -7.45 -6.79
CA GLU A 449 -24.69 -6.77 -5.99
C GLU A 449 -23.55 -6.23 -6.86
N PHE A 450 -23.15 -4.99 -6.61
CA PHE A 450 -22.00 -4.32 -7.20
C PHE A 450 -20.87 -4.21 -6.16
N LYS A 451 -19.62 -4.03 -6.62
CA LYS A 451 -18.45 -3.85 -5.74
C LYS A 451 -18.41 -2.46 -5.11
N GLY A 452 -19.34 -2.14 -4.21
CA GLY A 452 -19.35 -0.86 -3.49
C GLY A 452 -18.20 -0.70 -2.48
N ILE A 453 -18.00 0.53 -2.02
CA ILE A 453 -16.99 0.91 -1.00
C ILE A 453 -17.18 0.13 0.31
N ASN A 454 -18.42 -0.02 0.78
CA ASN A 454 -18.73 -0.80 1.99
C ASN A 454 -18.35 -2.29 1.84
N LYS A 455 -18.58 -2.86 0.66
CA LYS A 455 -18.20 -4.24 0.34
C LYS A 455 -16.68 -4.44 0.27
N SER A 456 -15.93 -3.34 0.11
CA SER A 456 -14.47 -3.31 0.19
C SER A 456 -13.95 -3.14 1.62
N GLY A 457 -14.82 -3.19 2.63
CA GLY A 457 -14.46 -3.17 4.05
C GLY A 457 -14.37 -1.79 4.69
N TYR A 458 -14.71 -0.71 3.96
CA TYR A 458 -14.72 0.64 4.52
C TYR A 458 -16.02 0.95 5.27
N THR A 459 -15.92 1.76 6.32
CA THR A 459 -17.10 2.23 7.06
C THR A 459 -17.83 3.26 6.21
N VAL A 460 -19.14 3.09 6.06
CA VAL A 460 -20.01 4.02 5.33
C VAL A 460 -21.13 4.50 6.26
N PHE A 461 -21.23 5.82 6.46
CA PHE A 461 -22.40 6.45 7.04
C PHE A 461 -23.35 6.90 5.94
N GLY A 462 -24.38 6.07 5.70
CA GLY A 462 -25.42 6.30 4.70
C GLY A 462 -26.67 6.99 5.26
N ASN A 463 -27.59 7.39 4.36
CA ASN A 463 -28.98 7.71 4.67
C ASN A 463 -29.23 8.89 5.64
N LEU A 464 -28.34 9.91 5.69
CA LEU A 464 -28.49 11.07 6.59
C LEU A 464 -29.93 11.61 6.62
N ILE A 465 -30.52 11.90 5.46
CA ILE A 465 -31.85 12.53 5.35
C ILE A 465 -32.97 11.62 5.87
N ASN A 466 -33.09 10.40 5.35
CA ASN A 466 -34.16 9.48 5.74
C ASN A 466 -34.09 9.14 7.22
N ALA A 467 -32.87 8.93 7.71
CA ALA A 467 -32.65 8.65 9.10
C ALA A 467 -33.08 9.88 9.94
N SER A 468 -32.73 11.11 9.55
CA SER A 468 -33.17 12.31 10.27
C SER A 468 -34.68 12.52 10.27
N ILE A 469 -35.40 12.09 9.22
CA ILE A 469 -36.86 12.05 9.21
C ILE A 469 -37.39 11.06 10.26
N GLU A 470 -36.76 9.90 10.43
CA GLU A 470 -37.14 8.98 11.50
C GLU A 470 -36.93 9.57 12.89
N ASP A 471 -35.84 10.31 13.10
CA ASP A 471 -35.59 11.01 14.38
C ASP A 471 -36.65 12.08 14.64
N MET A 472 -37.02 12.83 13.61
CA MET A 472 -38.12 13.81 13.66
C MET A 472 -39.44 13.13 14.07
N ARG A 473 -39.79 11.99 13.45
CA ARG A 473 -40.98 11.19 13.81
C ARG A 473 -40.92 10.63 15.23
N ARG A 474 -39.72 10.29 15.72
CA ARG A 474 -39.54 9.83 17.11
C ARG A 474 -39.76 10.98 18.10
N LYS A 475 -39.24 12.17 17.82
CA LYS A 475 -39.36 13.36 18.68
C LYS A 475 -40.74 14.03 18.60
N SER A 476 -41.50 13.84 17.52
CA SER A 476 -42.84 14.41 17.34
C SER A 476 -43.96 13.50 17.87
N ALA A 477 -45.06 14.10 18.31
CA ALA A 477 -46.31 13.40 18.58
C ALA A 477 -46.95 12.85 17.29
N ASN A 478 -46.76 13.52 16.16
CA ASN A 478 -47.22 13.07 14.85
C ASN A 478 -46.19 12.11 14.21
N LYS A 479 -46.55 10.83 14.09
CA LYS A 479 -45.66 9.80 13.51
C LYS A 479 -45.57 9.81 11.99
N SER A 480 -46.43 10.55 11.30
CA SER A 480 -46.35 10.76 9.85
C SER A 480 -45.64 12.05 9.45
N ILE A 481 -45.15 12.84 10.42
CA ILE A 481 -44.52 14.14 10.18
C ILE A 481 -43.39 14.06 9.13
N GLN A 482 -43.37 15.03 8.22
CA GLN A 482 -42.38 15.22 7.16
C GLN A 482 -41.66 16.56 7.31
N PRO A 483 -40.48 16.74 6.67
CA PRO A 483 -39.74 17.99 6.77
C PRO A 483 -40.55 19.27 6.45
N PRO A 484 -41.44 19.31 5.44
CA PRO A 484 -42.27 20.49 5.18
C PRO A 484 -43.23 20.87 6.31
N ASP A 485 -43.54 19.93 7.22
CA ASP A 485 -44.42 20.20 8.35
C ASP A 485 -43.69 20.93 9.49
N ASP A 486 -42.38 20.71 9.65
CA ASP A 486 -41.53 21.36 10.65
C ASP A 486 -40.04 21.30 10.26
N TRP A 487 -39.62 22.26 9.44
CA TRP A 487 -38.24 22.37 8.98
C TRP A 487 -37.24 22.58 10.11
N LYS A 488 -37.63 23.30 11.17
CA LYS A 488 -36.77 23.57 12.32
C LYS A 488 -36.45 22.28 13.06
N LEU A 489 -37.46 21.46 13.37
CA LEU A 489 -37.25 20.16 14.00
C LEU A 489 -36.43 19.22 13.11
N PHE A 490 -36.67 19.24 11.80
CA PHE A 490 -35.89 18.45 10.85
C PHE A 490 -34.39 18.84 10.89
N PHE A 491 -34.06 20.14 10.77
CA PHE A 491 -32.65 20.58 10.78
C PHE A 491 -31.97 20.35 12.12
N GLU A 492 -32.69 20.46 13.23
CA GLU A 492 -32.20 20.07 14.56
C GLU A 492 -31.77 18.59 14.59
N CYS A 493 -32.64 17.69 14.12
CA CYS A 493 -32.36 16.24 14.06
C CYS A 493 -31.27 15.89 13.04
N ALA A 494 -31.25 16.57 11.90
CA ALA A 494 -30.26 16.34 10.85
C ALA A 494 -28.86 16.80 11.27
N THR A 495 -28.77 17.92 11.96
CA THR A 495 -27.50 18.41 12.51
C THR A 495 -26.99 17.48 13.60
N ASP A 496 -27.83 17.06 14.55
CA ASP A 496 -27.45 16.08 15.59
C ASP A 496 -26.88 14.80 14.98
N ARG A 497 -27.55 14.28 13.94
CA ARG A 497 -27.13 13.05 13.26
C ARG A 497 -25.81 13.22 12.52
N ALA A 498 -25.63 14.32 11.80
CA ALA A 498 -24.40 14.59 11.08
C ALA A 498 -23.20 14.70 12.04
N ILE A 499 -23.36 15.39 13.17
CA ILE A 499 -22.35 15.49 14.24
C ILE A 499 -22.04 14.10 14.80
N LYS A 500 -23.06 13.32 15.14
CA LYS A 500 -22.88 11.95 15.62
C LYS A 500 -22.11 11.07 14.64
N TYR A 501 -22.40 11.16 13.34
CA TYR A 501 -21.65 10.42 12.31
C TYR A 501 -20.20 10.91 12.18
N TYR A 502 -19.98 12.21 12.34
CA TYR A 502 -18.63 12.77 12.31
C TYR A 502 -17.77 12.29 13.50
N GLU A 503 -18.36 12.24 14.69
CA GLU A 503 -17.71 11.80 15.93
C GLU A 503 -17.50 10.28 15.97
N ALA A 504 -18.37 9.50 15.34
CA ALA A 504 -18.28 8.04 15.30
C ALA A 504 -17.17 7.50 14.36
N ALA A 505 -16.52 8.37 13.58
CA ALA A 505 -15.41 7.97 12.71
C ALA A 505 -14.23 7.52 13.56
N LYS A 506 -13.70 6.33 13.25
CA LYS A 506 -12.58 5.74 14.01
C LYS A 506 -11.24 6.28 13.51
N PRO A 507 -10.27 6.49 14.42
CA PRO A 507 -8.90 6.79 14.05
C PRO A 507 -8.37 5.80 13.01
N ASP A 508 -7.64 6.32 12.02
CA ASP A 508 -6.87 5.52 11.05
C ASP A 508 -7.69 4.64 10.09
N LEU A 509 -9.03 4.76 10.15
CA LEU A 509 -9.93 4.22 9.13
C LEU A 509 -10.44 5.34 8.24
N ILE A 510 -10.61 5.02 6.96
CA ILE A 510 -11.36 5.86 6.05
C ILE A 510 -12.85 5.59 6.26
N THR A 511 -13.56 6.63 6.66
CA THR A 511 -15.01 6.63 6.81
C THR A 511 -15.61 7.46 5.69
N PHE A 512 -16.55 6.87 4.95
CA PHE A 512 -17.23 7.53 3.86
C PHE A 512 -18.62 8.00 4.27
N TYR A 513 -19.01 9.19 3.82
CA TYR A 513 -20.29 9.81 4.13
C TYR A 513 -21.13 9.95 2.86
N ASP A 514 -22.35 9.38 2.86
CA ASP A 514 -23.36 9.61 1.81
C ASP A 514 -24.03 10.98 2.04
N ARG A 515 -23.40 12.04 1.52
CA ARG A 515 -23.63 13.47 1.79
C ARG A 515 -23.01 13.94 3.11
N GLY A 516 -22.37 15.10 3.05
CA GLY A 516 -21.81 15.78 4.22
C GLY A 516 -22.84 16.70 4.89
N ILE A 517 -22.47 17.27 6.04
CA ILE A 517 -23.33 18.21 6.77
C ILE A 517 -23.75 19.43 5.91
N PHE A 518 -22.92 19.84 4.95
CA PHE A 518 -23.22 20.94 4.04
C PHE A 518 -24.43 20.70 3.13
N TYR A 519 -24.83 19.45 2.92
CA TYR A 519 -26.05 19.15 2.19
C TYR A 519 -27.32 19.72 2.87
N LEU A 520 -27.27 19.96 4.19
CA LEU A 520 -28.36 20.63 4.90
C LEU A 520 -28.55 22.09 4.46
N GLU A 521 -27.46 22.80 4.14
CA GLU A 521 -27.54 24.16 3.59
C GLU A 521 -28.20 24.17 2.20
N ILE A 522 -27.86 23.18 1.36
CA ILE A 522 -28.49 23.00 0.04
C ILE A 522 -29.98 22.74 0.17
N MET A 523 -30.39 21.88 1.12
CA MET A 523 -31.80 21.64 1.39
C MET A 523 -32.51 22.88 1.93
N ALA A 524 -31.87 23.66 2.79
CA ALA A 524 -32.47 24.85 3.37
C ALA A 524 -32.64 25.97 2.34
N GLU A 525 -31.63 26.19 1.50
CA GLU A 525 -31.70 27.18 0.40
C GLU A 525 -32.80 26.83 -0.60
N ARG A 526 -32.86 25.57 -1.04
CA ARG A 526 -33.86 25.10 -2.00
C ARG A 526 -35.30 25.26 -1.50
N ASN A 527 -35.51 25.17 -0.18
CA ASN A 527 -36.84 25.29 0.43
C ASN A 527 -37.07 26.67 1.07
N ASN A 528 -36.20 27.65 0.81
CA ASN A 528 -36.27 29.01 1.38
C ASN A 528 -36.41 29.05 2.91
N CYS A 529 -35.65 28.21 3.62
CA CYS A 529 -35.71 28.07 5.07
C CYS A 529 -34.32 28.06 5.73
N LYS A 530 -33.39 28.85 5.19
CA LYS A 530 -32.00 28.90 5.65
C LYS A 530 -31.87 29.37 7.10
N GLU A 531 -32.76 30.26 7.53
CA GLU A 531 -32.90 30.77 8.89
C GLU A 531 -33.33 29.70 9.92
N MET A 532 -33.77 28.52 9.45
CA MET A 532 -34.16 27.41 10.32
C MET A 532 -33.02 26.43 10.62
N LEU A 533 -31.82 26.66 10.08
CA LEU A 533 -30.62 25.93 10.49
C LEU A 533 -30.23 26.31 11.93
N PRO A 534 -29.98 25.33 12.82
CA PRO A 534 -29.71 25.62 14.23
C PRO A 534 -28.32 26.23 14.43
N GLU A 535 -28.11 27.04 15.47
CA GLU A 535 -26.80 27.66 15.76
C GLU A 535 -25.66 26.63 15.85
N LYS A 536 -25.93 25.46 16.43
CA LYS A 536 -24.97 24.36 16.55
C LYS A 536 -24.45 23.87 15.19
N TYR A 537 -25.22 24.01 14.11
CA TYR A 537 -24.74 23.72 12.76
C TYR A 537 -23.59 24.67 12.39
N PHE A 538 -23.79 25.97 12.59
CA PHE A 538 -22.80 27.00 12.26
C PHE A 538 -21.55 26.88 13.14
N SER A 539 -21.71 26.66 14.45
CA SER A 539 -20.58 26.40 15.35
C SER A 539 -19.77 25.19 14.89
N PHE A 540 -20.46 24.09 14.55
CA PHE A 540 -19.81 22.85 14.14
C PHE A 540 -18.98 23.02 12.86
N ILE A 541 -19.52 23.62 11.80
CA ILE A 541 -18.79 23.77 10.52
C ILE A 541 -17.63 24.77 10.60
N ASN A 542 -17.61 25.64 11.61
CA ASN A 542 -16.50 26.56 11.85
C ASN A 542 -15.35 25.89 12.61
N GLU A 543 -15.66 24.92 13.47
CA GLU A 543 -14.68 24.21 14.31
C GLU A 543 -14.20 22.89 13.69
N ASN A 544 -15.02 22.29 12.83
CA ASN A 544 -14.82 20.95 12.29
C ASN A 544 -14.78 20.95 10.77
N ARG A 545 -14.05 19.97 10.21
CA ARG A 545 -13.83 19.86 8.78
C ARG A 545 -13.73 18.39 8.36
N TYR A 546 -14.32 18.05 7.22
CA TYR A 546 -14.06 16.77 6.56
C TYR A 546 -12.65 16.76 5.95
N ASP A 547 -12.15 15.58 5.60
CA ASP A 547 -10.84 15.45 4.97
C ASP A 547 -10.94 15.62 3.46
N ASP A 548 -9.95 16.30 2.88
CA ASP A 548 -9.86 16.48 1.42
C ASP A 548 -9.44 15.16 0.73
N PRO A 549 -9.95 14.87 -0.48
CA PRO A 549 -10.94 15.66 -1.24
C PRO A 549 -12.40 15.30 -0.93
N ILE A 550 -13.30 16.22 -1.28
CA ILE A 550 -14.75 15.98 -1.37
C ILE A 550 -15.07 15.50 -2.78
N PHE A 551 -15.77 14.37 -2.89
CA PHE A 551 -16.19 13.82 -4.18
C PHE A 551 -17.61 14.22 -4.50
N ILE A 552 -17.84 14.79 -5.68
CA ILE A 552 -19.17 15.16 -6.16
C ILE A 552 -19.54 14.26 -7.33
N VAL A 553 -20.55 13.42 -7.13
CA VAL A 553 -21.04 12.48 -8.15
C VAL A 553 -22.16 13.14 -8.94
N HIS A 554 -21.84 13.48 -10.19
CA HIS A 554 -22.77 14.11 -11.13
C HIS A 554 -24.03 13.27 -11.35
N PRO A 555 -25.20 13.86 -11.61
CA PRO A 555 -26.41 13.12 -11.93
C PRO A 555 -26.30 12.40 -13.28
N ILE A 556 -26.85 11.18 -13.38
CA ILE A 556 -27.04 10.52 -14.70
C ILE A 556 -28.25 11.19 -15.36
N LEU A 557 -28.09 11.76 -16.54
CA LEU A 557 -29.13 12.47 -17.26
C LEU A 557 -30.02 11.52 -18.07
N GLY A 558 -31.24 11.94 -18.42
CA GLY A 558 -32.19 11.13 -19.18
C GLY A 558 -32.80 9.95 -18.42
N ILE A 559 -32.59 9.88 -17.10
CA ILE A 559 -33.20 8.86 -16.23
C ILE A 559 -34.48 9.43 -15.60
N GLU A 560 -35.59 8.71 -15.71
CA GLU A 560 -36.82 9.10 -15.02
C GLU A 560 -36.66 8.85 -13.50
N ILE A 561 -36.71 9.91 -12.71
CA ILE A 561 -36.79 9.80 -11.24
C ILE A 561 -38.26 9.92 -10.86
N LYS A 562 -38.94 8.78 -10.68
CA LYS A 562 -40.32 8.80 -10.17
C LYS A 562 -40.33 9.07 -8.67
N PRO A 563 -41.23 9.92 -8.17
CA PRO A 563 -41.50 9.99 -6.74
C PRO A 563 -42.03 8.63 -6.28
N LEU A 564 -41.38 8.01 -5.31
CA LEU A 564 -41.95 6.84 -4.63
C LEU A 564 -43.05 7.30 -3.66
N GLU A 565 -44.00 6.42 -3.37
CA GLU A 565 -45.04 6.71 -2.38
C GLU A 565 -44.38 6.96 -1.01
N GLY A 566 -44.54 8.17 -0.47
CA GLY A 566 -43.86 8.62 0.75
C GLY A 566 -42.55 9.39 0.53
N ASP A 567 -42.12 9.62 -0.71
CA ASP A 567 -41.04 10.57 -1.00
C ASP A 567 -41.46 11.99 -0.59
N SER A 568 -40.59 12.68 0.15
CA SER A 568 -40.85 14.07 0.51
C SER A 568 -41.04 14.90 -0.77
N LYS A 569 -41.98 15.86 -0.77
CA LYS A 569 -42.21 16.87 -1.83
C LYS A 569 -40.98 17.74 -2.17
N THR A 570 -39.83 17.43 -1.57
CA THR A 570 -38.58 18.20 -1.60
C THR A 570 -37.50 17.49 -2.43
N ARG A 571 -37.80 16.35 -3.06
CA ARG A 571 -36.83 15.71 -3.98
C ARG A 571 -36.74 16.48 -5.28
N VAL A 572 -35.55 16.43 -5.87
CA VAL A 572 -35.25 17.01 -7.18
C VAL A 572 -35.42 15.93 -8.23
N PHE A 573 -36.18 16.22 -9.28
CA PHE A 573 -36.65 15.20 -10.21
C PHE A 573 -36.24 15.44 -11.65
N THR A 574 -36.18 16.70 -12.10
CA THR A 574 -35.80 17.00 -13.49
C THR A 574 -34.28 17.04 -13.68
N ASP A 575 -33.81 16.88 -14.92
CA ASP A 575 -32.39 16.99 -15.25
C ASP A 575 -31.85 18.39 -14.91
N ASP A 576 -32.59 19.44 -15.28
CA ASP A 576 -32.20 20.83 -15.04
C ASP A 576 -32.06 21.14 -13.55
N GLU A 577 -33.05 20.76 -12.74
CA GLU A 577 -33.00 21.00 -11.30
C GLU A 577 -31.83 20.24 -10.65
N ARG A 578 -31.53 19.02 -11.13
CA ARG A 578 -30.40 18.21 -10.63
C ARG A 578 -29.06 18.84 -11.01
N ILE A 579 -28.93 19.34 -12.23
CA ILE A 579 -27.73 20.07 -12.69
C ILE A 579 -27.55 21.34 -11.86
N GLU A 580 -28.62 22.09 -11.62
CA GLU A 580 -28.56 23.32 -10.81
C GLU A 580 -28.15 23.03 -9.37
N GLN A 581 -28.74 22.00 -8.74
CA GLN A 581 -28.36 21.60 -7.39
C GLN A 581 -26.90 21.13 -7.32
N ASP A 582 -26.41 20.43 -8.35
CA ASP A 582 -25.03 19.94 -8.37
C ASP A 582 -24.02 21.10 -8.44
N LYS A 583 -24.30 22.11 -9.28
CA LYS A 583 -23.53 23.36 -9.32
C LYS A 583 -23.51 24.07 -7.96
N LYS A 584 -24.65 24.12 -7.27
CA LYS A 584 -24.75 24.70 -5.92
C LYS A 584 -23.92 23.92 -4.90
N ILE A 585 -23.93 22.58 -4.94
CA ILE A 585 -23.11 21.73 -4.06
C ILE A 585 -21.61 21.99 -4.31
N VAL A 586 -21.17 22.00 -5.58
CA VAL A 586 -19.77 22.27 -5.93
C VAL A 586 -19.34 23.65 -5.45
N ALA A 587 -20.15 24.68 -5.71
CA ALA A 587 -19.88 26.05 -5.28
C ALA A 587 -19.80 26.15 -3.76
N LEU A 588 -20.67 25.44 -3.04
CA LEU A 588 -20.71 25.42 -1.59
C LEU A 588 -19.41 24.85 -1.00
N TYR A 589 -18.98 23.66 -1.42
CA TYR A 589 -17.73 23.08 -0.91
C TYR A 589 -16.50 23.92 -1.29
N LYS A 590 -16.48 24.51 -2.49
CA LYS A 590 -15.41 25.46 -2.90
C LYS A 590 -15.39 26.71 -2.02
N ARG A 591 -16.55 27.27 -1.66
CA ARG A 591 -16.67 28.42 -0.74
C ARG A 591 -16.07 28.11 0.64
N HIS A 592 -16.22 26.87 1.11
CA HIS A 592 -15.58 26.38 2.34
C HIS A 592 -14.15 25.85 2.13
N ARG A 593 -13.51 26.18 0.99
CA ARG A 593 -12.12 25.88 0.64
C ARG A 593 -11.79 24.40 0.58
N TYR A 594 -12.74 23.52 0.28
CA TYR A 594 -12.47 22.10 0.03
C TYR A 594 -11.87 21.87 -1.35
N ARG A 595 -10.98 20.88 -1.45
CA ARG A 595 -10.56 20.29 -2.73
C ARG A 595 -11.71 19.43 -3.23
N VAL A 596 -12.38 19.87 -4.28
CA VAL A 596 -13.52 19.17 -4.88
C VAL A 596 -13.04 18.35 -6.08
N ILE A 597 -13.38 17.07 -6.10
CA ILE A 597 -13.20 16.18 -7.25
C ILE A 597 -14.57 15.81 -7.79
N GLU A 598 -14.80 16.18 -9.05
CA GLU A 598 -16.04 15.90 -9.75
C GLU A 598 -15.94 14.53 -10.43
N ILE A 599 -16.83 13.62 -10.06
CA ILE A 599 -16.93 12.27 -10.61
C ILE A 599 -17.96 12.32 -11.74
N PRO A 600 -17.54 12.11 -13.00
CA PRO A 600 -18.46 12.15 -14.14
C PRO A 600 -19.51 11.05 -14.02
N SER A 601 -20.73 11.36 -14.42
CA SER A 601 -21.75 10.37 -14.70
C SER A 601 -21.70 10.00 -16.17
N PRO A 602 -21.92 8.74 -16.56
CA PRO A 602 -21.83 8.36 -17.96
C PRO A 602 -23.09 8.80 -18.71
N ASP A 603 -22.93 9.14 -19.99
CA ASP A 603 -23.92 9.83 -20.81
C ASP A 603 -25.10 8.97 -21.30
N SER A 604 -25.25 7.72 -20.83
CA SER A 604 -26.22 6.78 -21.44
C SER A 604 -27.34 6.31 -20.49
N PRO A 605 -28.63 6.48 -20.87
CA PRO A 605 -29.78 5.83 -20.22
C PRO A 605 -29.72 4.29 -20.21
N ASP A 606 -28.88 3.66 -21.03
CA ASP A 606 -28.71 2.19 -21.09
C ASP A 606 -28.05 1.60 -19.82
N LEU A 607 -27.45 2.47 -18.99
CA LEU A 607 -26.92 2.17 -17.65
C LEU A 607 -27.98 1.66 -16.64
N ILE A 608 -29.23 1.50 -17.03
CA ILE A 608 -30.24 0.91 -16.13
C ILE A 608 -30.58 -0.52 -16.56
N ARG A 609 -30.25 -0.91 -17.80
CA ARG A 609 -30.70 -2.18 -18.40
C ARG A 609 -29.60 -3.22 -18.50
N ASN A 610 -28.34 -2.83 -18.72
CA ASN A 610 -27.22 -3.76 -18.87
C ASN A 610 -26.30 -3.78 -17.63
N PHE A 611 -26.25 -4.94 -16.95
CA PHE A 611 -25.43 -5.13 -15.75
C PHE A 611 -23.95 -4.87 -15.97
N GLU A 612 -23.41 -5.31 -17.11
CA GLU A 612 -21.99 -5.20 -17.40
C GLU A 612 -21.58 -3.73 -17.57
N VAL A 613 -22.42 -2.94 -18.25
CA VAL A 613 -22.22 -1.50 -18.42
C VAL A 613 -22.29 -0.76 -17.08
N VAL A 614 -23.24 -1.13 -16.19
CA VAL A 614 -23.33 -0.56 -14.84
C VAL A 614 -22.12 -0.93 -13.99
N ASN A 615 -21.72 -2.20 -14.04
CA ASN A 615 -20.60 -2.70 -13.27
C ASN A 615 -19.29 -2.03 -13.70
N ASN A 616 -19.07 -1.86 -15.01
CA ASN A 616 -17.92 -1.13 -15.55
C ASN A 616 -17.94 0.34 -15.10
N SER A 617 -19.08 1.02 -15.24
CA SER A 617 -19.24 2.40 -14.77
C SER A 617 -19.01 2.57 -13.26
N VAL A 618 -19.42 1.60 -12.45
CA VAL A 618 -19.14 1.59 -11.01
C VAL A 618 -17.65 1.42 -10.77
N ASN A 619 -16.99 0.49 -11.47
CA ASN A 619 -15.54 0.26 -11.35
C ASN A 619 -14.73 1.50 -11.77
N ASP A 620 -15.09 2.17 -12.85
CA ASP A 620 -14.41 3.39 -13.33
C ASP A 620 -14.52 4.53 -12.33
N ARG A 621 -15.71 4.74 -11.77
CA ARG A 621 -15.91 5.79 -10.77
C ARG A 621 -15.20 5.47 -9.45
N LEU A 622 -15.15 4.20 -9.07
CA LEU A 622 -14.36 3.76 -7.92
C LEU A 622 -12.86 3.89 -8.15
N SER A 623 -12.38 3.70 -9.38
CA SER A 623 -10.95 3.87 -9.70
C SER A 623 -10.53 5.33 -9.53
N ILE A 624 -11.38 6.30 -9.91
CA ILE A 624 -11.16 7.73 -9.65
C ILE A 624 -11.05 7.99 -8.14
N ILE A 625 -11.99 7.49 -7.35
CA ILE A 625 -11.99 7.68 -5.88
C ILE A 625 -10.72 7.08 -5.27
N LYS A 626 -10.36 5.86 -5.67
CA LYS A 626 -9.18 5.16 -5.16
C LYS A 626 -7.89 5.88 -5.53
N LYS A 627 -7.75 6.30 -6.78
CA LYS A 627 -6.60 7.07 -7.28
C LYS A 627 -6.41 8.35 -6.47
N GLU A 628 -7.47 9.12 -6.25
CA GLU A 628 -7.43 10.37 -5.50
C GLU A 628 -7.14 10.19 -4.01
N LEU A 629 -7.53 9.06 -3.44
CA LEU A 629 -7.26 8.72 -2.04
C LEU A 629 -5.93 7.98 -1.83
N GLY A 630 -5.29 7.52 -2.91
CA GLY A 630 -4.10 6.68 -2.89
C GLY A 630 -4.36 5.29 -2.30
N LEU A 631 -5.49 4.67 -2.67
CA LEU A 631 -6.01 3.39 -2.16
C LEU A 631 -5.88 2.23 -3.13
#